data_AF-A0A536TDW5-F1
#
_entry.id   AF-A0A536TDW5-F1
#
_cell.length_a   1.000
_cell.length_b   1.000
_cell.length_c   1.000
_cell.angle_alpha   90.00
_cell.angle_beta   90.00
_cell.angle_gamma   90.00
#
_symmetry.space_group_name_H-M   'P 1'
#
loop_
_entity.id
_entity.type
_entity.pdbx_description
1 polymer ?
#
loop_
_entity_poly.entity_id
_entity_poly.type
_entity_poly.pdbx_seq_one_letter_code
_entity_poly.pdbx_strand_id
1 'polypeptide(L)'
;MCLALVALDAHPLFPLVIAANRDEFHARAAAPAHWWEDGTLGGVDLAAGGTWFGVNAHGRWALVTNFREGIPRDPNAPSRGGLVTRALAEAAPPLVCAAEIAAEGVRYHGFNLLVGDVAKGAYASNRASGALALGAGIHGLSNHLLDTPWPKLTRSKARFAACLATSDDGVEPLFELLADRTQAEAAALPATGVAPE
;
A
#
# COMPACT_ATOMS: atom_id res chain seq x y z
N MET A 1 -6.04 -0.88 10.81
CA MET A 1 -5.58 0.11 9.82
C MET A 1 -4.37 -0.40 9.06
N CYS A 2 -4.53 -0.56 7.73
CA CYS A 2 -3.47 -1.01 6.84
C CYS A 2 -2.20 -0.17 7.00
N LEU A 3 -1.06 -0.80 6.71
CA LEU A 3 0.25 -0.18 6.73
C LEU A 3 1.05 -0.71 5.54
N ALA A 4 1.73 0.17 4.83
CA ALA A 4 2.74 -0.17 3.84
C ALA A 4 3.94 0.74 4.04
N LEU A 5 5.12 0.14 4.04
CA LEU A 5 6.41 0.80 4.12
C LEU A 5 7.19 0.40 2.89
N VAL A 6 7.71 1.39 2.18
CA VAL A 6 8.44 1.20 0.93
C VAL A 6 9.79 1.88 1.06
N ALA A 7 10.85 1.13 0.86
CA ALA A 7 12.21 1.64 0.72
C ALA A 7 12.63 1.52 -0.74
N LEU A 8 12.87 2.66 -1.39
CA LEU A 8 13.40 2.74 -2.74
C LEU A 8 14.84 3.23 -2.67
N ASP A 9 15.77 2.47 -3.22
CA ASP A 9 17.21 2.79 -3.21
C ASP A 9 17.71 3.21 -1.82
N ALA A 10 17.26 2.46 -0.80
CA ALA A 10 17.48 2.79 0.61
C ALA A 10 17.90 1.57 1.45
N HIS A 11 18.35 0.50 0.78
CA HIS A 11 18.94 -0.68 1.40
C HIS A 11 20.26 -1.02 0.68
N PRO A 12 21.32 -1.42 1.39
CA PRO A 12 22.64 -1.68 0.78
C PRO A 12 22.64 -2.81 -0.25
N LEU A 13 21.71 -3.77 -0.13
CA LEU A 13 21.64 -4.95 -1.01
C LEU A 13 20.44 -4.95 -1.98
N PHE A 14 19.38 -4.19 -1.67
CA PHE A 14 18.10 -4.30 -2.38
C PHE A 14 17.66 -2.93 -2.90
N PRO A 15 17.37 -2.80 -4.21
CA PRO A 15 16.86 -1.53 -4.75
C PRO A 15 15.44 -1.22 -4.27
N LEU A 16 14.71 -2.23 -3.80
CA LEU A 16 13.34 -2.12 -3.32
C LEU A 16 13.12 -3.08 -2.13
N VAL A 17 12.59 -2.55 -1.04
CA VAL A 17 12.02 -3.35 0.06
C VAL A 17 10.62 -2.85 0.36
N ILE A 18 9.63 -3.75 0.38
CA ILE A 18 8.24 -3.44 0.72
C ILE A 18 7.82 -4.32 1.90
N ALA A 19 7.37 -3.68 2.98
CA ALA A 19 6.75 -4.34 4.12
C ALA A 19 5.32 -3.81 4.28
N ALA A 20 4.31 -4.66 4.12
CA ALA A 20 2.92 -4.23 4.15
C ALA A 20 2.00 -5.24 4.85
N ASN A 21 1.04 -4.69 5.60
CA ASN A 21 -0.07 -5.42 6.22
C ASN A 21 -1.41 -4.91 5.70
N ARG A 22 -2.30 -5.86 5.42
CA ARG A 22 -3.73 -5.62 5.21
C ARG A 22 -4.48 -5.84 6.52
N ASP A 23 -5.03 -4.78 7.07
CA ASP A 23 -6.01 -4.87 8.16
C ASP A 23 -7.41 -4.83 7.57
N GLU A 24 -8.15 -5.92 7.70
CA GLU A 24 -9.48 -6.10 7.12
C GLU A 24 -10.35 -6.98 8.02
N PHE A 25 -11.67 -6.96 7.82
CA PHE A 25 -12.59 -7.83 8.56
C PHE A 25 -12.20 -9.30 8.44
N HIS A 26 -12.12 -10.00 9.57
CA HIS A 26 -11.84 -11.43 9.62
C HIS A 26 -12.79 -12.28 8.77
N ALA A 27 -14.04 -11.84 8.59
CA ALA A 27 -15.05 -12.52 7.76
C ALA A 27 -14.82 -12.35 6.25
N ARG A 28 -13.95 -11.44 5.80
CA ARG A 28 -13.66 -11.22 4.38
C ARG A 28 -12.67 -12.27 3.89
N ALA A 29 -13.19 -13.29 3.22
CA ALA A 29 -12.40 -14.41 2.70
C ALA A 29 -11.27 -13.94 1.75
N ALA A 30 -10.10 -14.56 1.89
CA ALA A 30 -8.94 -14.31 1.05
C ALA A 30 -8.11 -15.59 0.86
N ALA A 31 -7.44 -15.72 -0.28
CA ALA A 31 -6.47 -16.78 -0.55
C ALA A 31 -5.03 -16.29 -0.32
N PRO A 32 -4.11 -17.18 0.13
CA PRO A 32 -2.71 -16.83 0.29
C PRO A 32 -2.06 -16.45 -1.05
N ALA A 33 -0.91 -15.77 -0.97
CA ALA A 33 -0.17 -15.39 -2.15
C ALA A 33 0.31 -16.62 -2.93
N HIS A 34 0.04 -16.61 -4.24
CA HIS A 34 0.47 -17.62 -5.19
C HIS A 34 0.61 -16.97 -6.57
N TRP A 35 1.23 -17.68 -7.50
CA TRP A 35 1.26 -17.27 -8.91
C TRP A 35 -0.10 -17.53 -9.55
N TRP A 36 -0.69 -16.48 -10.09
CA TRP A 36 -1.92 -16.52 -10.87
C TRP A 36 -1.61 -16.88 -12.32
N GLU A 37 -2.63 -17.26 -13.08
CA GLU A 37 -2.48 -17.64 -14.50
C GLU A 37 -1.94 -16.48 -15.37
N ASP A 38 -2.20 -15.24 -14.98
CA ASP A 38 -1.76 -14.03 -15.69
C ASP A 38 -0.33 -13.58 -15.35
N GLY A 39 0.39 -14.34 -14.51
CA GLY A 39 1.75 -14.00 -14.08
C GLY A 39 1.82 -13.01 -12.91
N THR A 40 0.71 -12.72 -12.24
CA THR A 40 0.68 -12.00 -10.95
C THR A 40 1.07 -12.93 -9.80
N LEU A 41 1.92 -12.47 -8.89
CA LEU A 41 2.14 -13.05 -7.57
C LEU A 41 1.46 -12.16 -6.53
N GLY A 42 0.43 -12.67 -5.86
CA GLY A 42 -0.31 -11.93 -4.85
C GLY A 42 -1.40 -12.76 -4.18
N GLY A 43 -1.89 -12.30 -3.03
CA GLY A 43 -3.07 -12.89 -2.39
C GLY A 43 -4.35 -12.51 -3.13
N VAL A 44 -5.38 -13.35 -3.07
CA VAL A 44 -6.66 -13.08 -3.76
C VAL A 44 -7.71 -12.65 -2.76
N ASP A 45 -8.41 -11.55 -3.03
CA ASP A 45 -9.65 -11.22 -2.35
C ASP A 45 -10.78 -12.09 -2.90
N LEU A 46 -11.19 -13.12 -2.15
CA LEU A 46 -12.20 -14.07 -2.62
C LEU A 46 -13.63 -13.48 -2.60
N ALA A 47 -13.84 -12.35 -1.92
CA ALA A 47 -15.15 -11.72 -1.83
C ALA A 47 -15.45 -10.82 -3.04
N ALA A 48 -14.43 -10.17 -3.61
CA ALA A 48 -14.63 -9.24 -4.72
C ALA A 48 -13.69 -9.45 -5.93
N GLY A 49 -12.79 -10.42 -5.85
CA GLY A 49 -11.70 -10.59 -6.82
C GLY A 49 -10.60 -9.52 -6.66
N GLY A 50 -9.50 -9.75 -7.36
CA GLY A 50 -8.33 -8.89 -7.33
C GLY A 50 -7.44 -9.10 -6.10
N THR A 51 -6.51 -8.17 -5.87
CA THR A 51 -5.52 -8.24 -4.79
C THR A 51 -5.31 -6.87 -4.11
N TRP A 52 -4.79 -6.86 -2.89
CA TRP A 52 -4.37 -5.65 -2.18
C TRP A 52 -2.88 -5.33 -2.37
N PHE A 53 -2.08 -6.33 -2.72
CA PHE A 53 -0.65 -6.20 -3.03
C PHE A 53 -0.24 -7.35 -3.94
N GLY A 54 0.48 -7.02 -5.00
CA GLY A 54 1.09 -8.03 -5.85
C GLY A 54 2.28 -7.50 -6.62
N VAL A 55 2.99 -8.45 -7.22
CA VAL A 55 4.07 -8.20 -8.17
C VAL A 55 3.84 -9.04 -9.43
N ASN A 56 4.44 -8.69 -10.56
CA ASN A 56 4.45 -9.53 -11.75
C ASN A 56 5.86 -10.02 -12.08
N ALA A 57 5.97 -10.95 -13.03
CA ALA A 57 7.26 -11.52 -13.47
C ALA A 57 8.24 -10.49 -14.08
N HIS A 58 7.78 -9.28 -14.43
CA HIS A 58 8.61 -8.20 -14.96
C HIS A 58 9.12 -7.25 -13.87
N GLY A 59 8.87 -7.56 -12.59
CA GLY A 59 9.29 -6.71 -11.46
C GLY A 59 8.40 -5.49 -11.24
N ARG A 60 7.22 -5.44 -11.89
CA ARG A 60 6.20 -4.44 -11.57
C ARG A 60 5.50 -4.83 -10.28
N TRP A 61 5.22 -3.85 -9.44
CA TRP A 61 4.53 -4.03 -8.17
C TRP A 61 3.44 -2.99 -8.02
N ALA A 62 2.37 -3.35 -7.31
CA ALA A 62 1.31 -2.42 -6.97
C ALA A 62 0.64 -2.84 -5.67
N LEU A 63 0.21 -1.86 -4.88
CA LEU A 63 -0.56 -2.08 -3.65
C LEU A 63 -1.57 -0.97 -3.47
N VAL A 64 -2.64 -1.29 -2.75
CA VAL A 64 -3.70 -0.34 -2.41
C VAL A 64 -3.96 -0.32 -0.90
N THR A 65 -4.21 0.86 -0.36
CA THR A 65 -4.78 1.02 0.98
C THR A 65 -6.12 1.75 0.91
N ASN A 66 -7.00 1.46 1.88
CA ASN A 66 -8.24 2.21 2.03
C ASN A 66 -7.92 3.63 2.51
N PHE A 67 -8.64 4.64 2.04
CA PHE A 67 -8.62 5.97 2.67
C PHE A 67 -9.67 6.00 3.80
N ARG A 68 -9.29 6.45 4.99
CA ARG A 68 -10.15 6.57 6.16
C ARG A 68 -10.90 7.89 6.08
N GLU A 69 -12.21 7.79 5.86
CA GLU A 69 -13.11 8.92 5.74
C GLU A 69 -14.50 8.54 6.26
N GLY A 70 -15.27 9.53 6.73
CA GLY A 70 -16.62 9.34 7.23
C GLY A 70 -17.70 9.25 6.15
N ILE A 71 -17.33 8.84 4.94
CA ILE A 71 -18.26 8.77 3.80
C ILE A 71 -19.02 7.44 3.82
N PRO A 72 -20.36 7.44 3.68
CA PRO A 72 -21.15 6.21 3.60
C PRO A 72 -20.70 5.29 2.45
N ARG A 73 -20.73 3.98 2.70
CA ARG A 73 -20.42 2.98 1.67
C ARG A 73 -21.54 2.88 0.64
N ASP A 74 -21.25 3.30 -0.58
CA ASP A 74 -21.96 2.89 -1.80
C ASP A 74 -21.68 1.40 -2.10
N PRO A 75 -22.68 0.51 -2.05
CA PRO A 75 -22.52 -0.91 -2.34
C PRO A 75 -22.22 -1.20 -3.82
N ASN A 76 -22.47 -0.24 -4.73
CA ASN A 76 -22.24 -0.41 -6.17
C ASN A 76 -20.84 0.02 -6.61
N ALA A 77 -20.06 0.65 -5.73
CA ALA A 77 -18.71 1.08 -6.06
C ALA A 77 -17.80 -0.15 -6.34
N PRO A 78 -16.99 -0.14 -7.42
CA PRO A 78 -16.13 -1.26 -7.72
C PRO A 78 -15.08 -1.53 -6.63
N SER A 79 -14.63 -2.78 -6.53
CA SER A 79 -13.54 -3.14 -5.63
C SER A 79 -12.24 -2.45 -6.00
N ARG A 80 -11.55 -1.89 -5.01
CA ARG A 80 -10.21 -1.31 -5.14
C ARG A 80 -9.15 -2.36 -5.48
N GLY A 81 -9.40 -3.64 -5.19
CA GLY A 81 -8.46 -4.72 -5.54
C GLY A 81 -8.23 -4.87 -7.05
N GLY A 82 -9.20 -4.44 -7.87
CA GLY A 82 -9.06 -4.38 -9.33
C GLY A 82 -8.10 -3.28 -9.81
N LEU A 83 -7.83 -2.26 -8.99
CA LEU A 83 -6.85 -1.22 -9.31
C LEU A 83 -5.44 -1.80 -9.31
N VAL A 84 -5.15 -2.71 -8.38
CA VAL A 84 -3.84 -3.37 -8.26
C VAL A 84 -3.63 -4.29 -9.45
N THR A 85 -4.61 -5.13 -9.80
CA THR A 85 -4.49 -6.02 -10.97
C THR A 85 -4.34 -5.25 -12.27
N ARG A 86 -5.11 -4.17 -12.45
CA ARG A 86 -4.95 -3.26 -13.60
C ARG A 86 -3.53 -2.70 -13.63
N ALA A 87 -3.05 -2.16 -12.51
CA ALA A 87 -1.72 -1.57 -12.43
C ALA A 87 -0.62 -2.60 -12.74
N LEU A 88 -0.78 -3.88 -12.36
CA LEU A 88 0.18 -4.95 -12.65
C LEU A 88 0.19 -5.40 -14.12
N ALA A 89 -0.95 -5.30 -14.81
CA ALA A 89 -1.07 -5.65 -16.23
C ALA A 89 -0.60 -4.53 -17.18
N GLU A 90 -0.58 -3.28 -16.72
CA GLU A 90 -0.16 -2.14 -17.54
C GLU A 90 1.36 -2.08 -17.74
N ALA A 91 1.79 -1.81 -18.98
CA ALA A 91 3.19 -1.56 -19.32
C ALA A 91 3.59 -0.08 -19.21
N ALA A 92 2.63 0.83 -19.03
CA ALA A 92 2.88 2.27 -18.96
C ALA A 92 3.77 2.62 -17.75
N PRO A 93 4.64 3.65 -17.81
CA PRO A 93 5.48 4.05 -16.68
C PRO A 93 4.67 4.23 -15.38
N PRO A 94 5.19 3.89 -14.19
CA PRO A 94 4.42 3.91 -12.95
C PRO A 94 3.67 5.23 -12.69
N LEU A 95 4.31 6.37 -12.96
CA LEU A 95 3.69 7.69 -12.79
C LEU A 95 2.47 7.90 -13.72
N VAL A 96 2.56 7.44 -14.96
CA VAL A 96 1.48 7.54 -15.95
C VAL A 96 0.31 6.64 -15.54
N CYS A 97 0.61 5.38 -15.22
CA CYS A 97 -0.38 4.41 -14.70
C CYS A 97 -1.12 4.95 -13.47
N ALA A 98 -0.38 5.48 -12.49
CA ALA A 98 -0.96 6.06 -11.28
C ALA A 98 -1.89 7.24 -11.59
N ALA A 99 -1.50 8.12 -12.53
CA ALA A 99 -2.29 9.27 -12.94
C ALA A 99 -3.58 8.86 -13.67
N GLU A 100 -3.49 7.89 -14.58
CA GLU A 100 -4.64 7.36 -15.33
C GLU A 100 -5.65 6.69 -14.40
N ILE A 101 -5.19 5.85 -13.46
CA ILE A 101 -6.06 5.23 -12.45
C ILE A 101 -6.71 6.29 -11.56
N ALA A 102 -5.98 7.30 -11.13
CA ALA A 102 -6.51 8.36 -10.29
C ALA A 102 -7.57 9.21 -11.02
N ALA A 103 -7.41 9.45 -12.32
CA ALA A 103 -8.39 10.18 -13.14
C ALA A 103 -9.76 9.49 -13.20
N GLU A 104 -9.79 8.15 -13.15
CA GLU A 104 -11.02 7.36 -13.05
C GLU A 104 -11.49 7.14 -11.60
N GLY A 105 -10.76 7.68 -10.61
CA GLY A 105 -10.90 7.36 -9.20
C GLY A 105 -12.24 7.75 -8.57
N VAL A 106 -13.03 8.60 -9.22
CA VAL A 106 -14.34 9.07 -8.75
C VAL A 106 -15.36 7.95 -8.55
N ARG A 107 -15.24 6.85 -9.30
CA ARG A 107 -16.16 5.69 -9.18
C ARG A 107 -15.86 4.80 -7.97
N TYR A 108 -14.72 5.00 -7.29
CA TYR A 108 -14.26 4.15 -6.19
C TYR A 108 -14.43 4.85 -4.84
N HIS A 109 -14.58 4.03 -3.80
CA HIS A 109 -14.33 4.46 -2.42
C HIS A 109 -12.92 5.02 -2.25
N GLY A 110 -12.72 5.89 -1.26
CA GLY A 110 -11.42 6.54 -1.02
C GLY A 110 -10.28 5.52 -0.98
N PHE A 111 -9.21 5.78 -1.74
CA PHE A 111 -8.08 4.88 -1.84
C PHE A 111 -6.76 5.62 -1.95
N ASN A 112 -5.69 4.89 -1.63
CA ASN A 112 -4.33 5.22 -2.00
C ASN A 112 -3.77 4.08 -2.84
N LEU A 113 -3.04 4.41 -3.90
CA LEU A 113 -2.38 3.48 -4.79
C LEU A 113 -0.89 3.77 -4.79
N LEU A 114 -0.08 2.73 -4.58
CA LEU A 114 1.33 2.76 -4.96
C LEU A 114 1.52 1.78 -6.11
N VAL A 115 2.28 2.19 -7.12
CA VAL A 115 2.67 1.38 -8.26
C VAL A 115 4.13 1.65 -8.56
N GLY A 116 4.87 0.63 -8.97
CA GLY A 116 6.26 0.81 -9.34
C GLY A 116 6.84 -0.35 -10.12
N ASP A 117 8.09 -0.16 -10.52
CA ASP A 117 8.98 -1.19 -11.04
C ASP A 117 10.21 -1.31 -10.10
N VAL A 118 11.24 -2.04 -10.51
CA VAL A 118 12.44 -2.29 -9.70
C VAL A 118 13.13 -1.00 -9.22
N ALA A 119 13.03 0.10 -9.98
CA ALA A 119 13.77 1.34 -9.71
C ALA A 119 12.88 2.56 -9.46
N LYS A 120 11.61 2.52 -9.86
CA LYS A 120 10.71 3.67 -9.83
C LYS A 120 9.43 3.33 -9.08
N GLY A 121 8.97 4.25 -8.25
CA GLY A 121 7.65 4.19 -7.64
C GLY A 121 6.82 5.43 -7.98
N ALA A 122 5.52 5.29 -7.91
CA ALA A 122 4.57 6.38 -7.98
C ALA A 122 3.43 6.16 -6.99
N TYR A 123 2.88 7.26 -6.52
CA TYR A 123 1.74 7.34 -5.63
C TYR A 123 0.61 8.11 -6.28
N ALA A 124 -0.63 7.64 -6.08
CA ALA A 124 -1.82 8.44 -6.35
C ALA A 124 -2.95 8.12 -5.37
N SER A 125 -3.91 9.03 -5.26
CA SER A 125 -5.12 8.84 -4.46
C SER A 125 -6.28 9.57 -5.13
N ASN A 126 -7.49 9.02 -5.06
CA ASN A 126 -8.71 9.74 -5.45
C ASN A 126 -9.17 10.77 -4.40
N ARG A 127 -8.34 11.05 -3.39
CA ARG A 127 -8.47 12.15 -2.41
C ARG A 127 -7.31 13.15 -2.49
N ALA A 128 -6.44 13.00 -3.48
CA ALA A 128 -5.39 13.95 -3.82
C ALA A 128 -5.49 14.32 -5.31
N SER A 129 -4.80 15.40 -5.68
CA SER A 129 -4.70 15.78 -7.10
C SER A 129 -3.49 15.12 -7.75
N GLY A 130 -3.71 14.47 -8.89
CA GLY A 130 -2.66 13.91 -9.72
C GLY A 130 -1.92 12.70 -9.11
N ALA A 131 -0.79 12.38 -9.72
CA ALA A 131 0.13 11.36 -9.25
C ALA A 131 1.50 11.96 -8.94
N LEU A 132 2.21 11.35 -8.00
CA LEU A 132 3.51 11.77 -7.51
C LEU A 132 4.54 10.68 -7.79
N ALA A 133 5.70 11.03 -8.33
CA ALA A 133 6.84 10.12 -8.40
C ALA A 133 7.48 9.99 -7.01
N LEU A 134 7.78 8.76 -6.59
CA LEU A 134 8.49 8.49 -5.34
C LEU A 134 10.00 8.68 -5.57
N GLY A 135 10.63 9.50 -4.75
CA GLY A 135 12.09 9.61 -4.69
C GLY A 135 12.73 8.44 -3.96
N ALA A 136 14.06 8.36 -3.98
CA ALA A 136 14.82 7.46 -3.12
C ALA A 136 14.52 7.75 -1.63
N GLY A 137 14.59 6.71 -0.80
CA GLY A 137 14.32 6.79 0.63
C GLY A 137 13.13 5.95 1.08
N ILE A 138 12.65 6.24 2.29
CA ILE A 138 11.59 5.49 2.97
C ILE A 138 10.27 6.27 2.92
N HIS A 139 9.28 5.64 2.32
CA HIS A 139 7.90 6.12 2.22
C HIS A 139 6.99 5.28 3.09
N GLY A 140 6.02 5.93 3.73
CA GLY A 140 5.02 5.28 4.55
C GLY A 140 3.62 5.59 4.06
N LEU A 141 2.78 4.56 4.00
CA LEU A 141 1.38 4.68 3.68
C LEU A 141 0.53 3.92 4.70
N SER A 142 -0.51 4.58 5.21
CA SER A 142 -1.55 3.94 6.00
C SER A 142 -2.90 4.23 5.37
N ASN A 143 -3.91 4.62 6.15
CA ASN A 143 -5.25 4.92 5.66
C ASN A 143 -5.51 6.41 5.39
N HIS A 144 -4.48 7.20 5.12
CA HIS A 144 -4.62 8.59 4.66
C HIS A 144 -3.61 8.85 3.54
N LEU A 145 -3.25 10.12 3.30
CA LEU A 145 -2.34 10.49 2.23
C LEU A 145 -0.93 9.97 2.55
N LEU A 146 -0.12 9.79 1.51
CA LEU A 146 1.28 9.39 1.62
C LEU A 146 2.01 10.22 2.70
N ASP A 147 2.75 9.55 3.57
CA ASP A 147 3.57 10.13 4.64
C ASP A 147 2.81 11.03 5.64
N THR A 148 1.48 10.92 5.73
CA THR A 148 0.73 11.58 6.81
C THR A 148 1.26 11.07 8.16
N PRO A 149 1.67 11.94 9.10
CA PRO A 149 2.47 11.57 10.28
C PRO A 149 1.63 10.95 11.40
N TRP A 150 0.97 9.82 11.13
CA TRP A 150 0.24 9.05 12.14
C TRP A 150 1.24 8.42 13.12
N PRO A 151 0.97 8.38 14.43
CA PRO A 151 1.93 7.83 15.40
C PRO A 151 2.42 6.42 15.06
N LYS A 152 1.51 5.54 14.60
CA LYS A 152 1.86 4.19 14.12
C LYS A 152 2.79 4.25 12.91
N LEU A 153 2.51 5.12 11.94
CA LEU A 153 3.31 5.26 10.72
C LEU A 153 4.70 5.80 11.04
N THR A 154 4.79 6.89 11.81
CA THR A 154 6.06 7.49 12.24
C THR A 154 6.94 6.47 12.97
N ARG A 155 6.39 5.75 13.94
CA ARG A 155 7.10 4.69 14.66
C ARG A 155 7.53 3.56 13.73
N SER A 156 6.66 3.13 12.82
CA SER A 156 6.96 2.03 11.89
C SER A 156 8.04 2.44 10.88
N LYS A 157 8.02 3.67 10.35
CA LYS A 157 9.09 4.19 9.47
C LYS A 157 10.44 4.20 10.19
N ALA A 158 10.48 4.63 11.46
CA ALA A 158 11.71 4.64 12.25
C ALA A 158 12.27 3.23 12.49
N ARG A 159 11.41 2.27 12.86
CA ARG A 159 11.81 0.86 13.03
C ARG A 159 12.24 0.24 11.71
N PHE A 160 11.56 0.55 10.61
CA PHE A 160 11.89 0.06 9.29
C PHE A 160 13.25 0.57 8.83
N ALA A 161 13.55 1.85 9.04
CA ALA A 161 14.88 2.40 8.80
C ALA A 161 15.97 1.67 9.60
N ALA A 162 15.70 1.31 10.86
CA ALA A 162 16.62 0.52 11.67
C ALA A 162 16.81 -0.90 11.14
N CYS A 163 15.75 -1.56 10.66
CA CYS A 163 15.84 -2.87 10.00
C CYS A 163 16.68 -2.80 8.72
N LEU A 164 16.54 -1.74 7.92
CA LEU A 164 17.25 -1.59 6.64
C LEU A 164 18.72 -1.17 6.78
N ALA A 165 19.14 -0.77 7.99
CA ALA A 165 20.51 -0.39 8.27
C ALA A 165 21.44 -1.61 8.40
N THR A 166 20.89 -2.82 8.58
CA THR A 166 21.69 -4.05 8.55
C THR A 166 22.02 -4.41 7.09
N SER A 167 23.15 -5.06 6.86
CA SER A 167 23.58 -5.51 5.52
C SER A 167 23.27 -6.99 5.31
N ASP A 168 22.17 -7.48 5.87
CA ASP A 168 21.69 -8.84 5.71
C ASP A 168 20.41 -8.88 4.86
N ASP A 169 20.00 -10.08 4.46
CA ASP A 169 18.80 -10.36 3.68
C ASP A 169 17.65 -10.89 4.55
N GLY A 170 17.74 -10.73 5.87
CA GLY A 170 16.74 -11.22 6.81
C GLY A 170 15.42 -10.46 6.69
N VAL A 171 14.32 -11.20 6.56
CA VAL A 171 12.95 -10.62 6.48
C VAL A 171 12.21 -10.69 7.81
N GLU A 172 12.71 -11.47 8.76
CA GLU A 172 12.14 -11.69 10.08
C GLU A 172 11.94 -10.38 10.86
N PRO A 173 12.91 -9.42 10.88
CA PRO A 173 12.70 -8.14 11.55
C PRO A 173 11.54 -7.33 10.95
N LEU A 174 11.27 -7.48 9.65
CA LEU A 174 10.15 -6.82 8.97
C LEU A 174 8.82 -7.42 9.41
N PHE A 175 8.74 -8.74 9.61
CA PHE A 175 7.55 -9.38 10.16
C PHE A 175 7.30 -8.99 11.63
N GLU A 176 8.34 -8.92 12.46
CA GLU A 176 8.24 -8.42 13.85
C GLU A 176 7.81 -6.95 13.90
N LEU A 177 8.27 -6.14 12.95
CA LEU A 177 7.81 -4.77 12.78
C LEU A 177 6.32 -4.72 12.46
N LEU A 178 5.89 -5.52 11.48
CA LEU A 178 4.49 -5.56 11.03
C LEU A 178 3.55 -6.15 12.08
N ALA A 179 4.06 -6.96 13.01
CA ALA A 179 3.31 -7.52 14.13
C ALA A 179 3.09 -6.55 15.32
N ASP A 180 3.56 -5.31 15.24
CA ASP A 180 3.44 -4.32 16.33
C ASP A 180 1.98 -3.98 16.67
N ARG A 181 1.59 -4.30 17.91
CA ARG A 181 0.26 -4.04 18.47
C ARG A 181 0.18 -2.77 19.32
N THR A 182 1.25 -1.97 19.40
CA THR A 182 1.30 -0.74 20.20
C THR A 182 0.25 0.26 19.72
N GLN A 183 -0.71 0.55 20.59
CA GLN A 183 -1.75 1.55 20.36
C GLN A 183 -1.20 2.96 20.63
N ALA A 184 -1.68 3.94 19.87
CA ALA A 184 -1.36 5.34 20.09
C ALA A 184 -2.37 5.97 21.05
N GLU A 185 -1.91 6.93 21.85
CA GLU A 185 -2.80 7.77 22.66
C GLU A 185 -3.82 8.50 21.77
N ALA A 186 -5.07 8.58 22.22
CA ALA A 186 -6.15 9.17 21.43
C ALA A 186 -5.86 10.63 21.03
N ALA A 187 -5.19 11.39 21.90
CA ALA A 187 -4.80 12.77 21.65
C ALA A 187 -3.74 12.93 20.55
N ALA A 188 -3.00 11.87 20.21
CA ALA A 188 -2.00 11.86 19.16
C ALA A 188 -2.56 11.41 17.79
N LEU A 189 -3.84 11.03 17.74
CA LEU A 189 -4.47 10.59 16.49
C LEU A 189 -4.83 11.81 15.62
N PRO A 190 -4.62 11.72 14.30
CA PRO A 190 -5.01 12.78 13.38
C PRO A 190 -6.54 12.90 13.26
N ALA A 191 -7.02 14.12 13.01
CA ALA A 191 -8.42 14.37 12.71
C ALA A 191 -8.75 13.83 11.30
N THR A 192 -9.51 12.73 11.25
CA THR A 192 -9.88 12.04 9.99
C THR A 192 -11.37 12.09 9.69
N GLY A 193 -12.15 12.83 10.50
CA GLY A 193 -13.61 12.89 10.38
C GLY A 193 -14.32 11.59 10.77
N VAL A 194 -13.61 10.60 11.32
CA VAL A 194 -14.15 9.33 11.81
C VAL A 194 -13.74 9.15 13.27
N ALA A 195 -14.70 8.79 14.13
CA ALA A 195 -14.46 8.53 15.55
C ALA A 195 -13.36 7.45 15.76
N PRO A 196 -12.59 7.50 16.86
CA PRO A 196 -11.69 6.40 17.23
C PRO A 196 -12.50 5.09 17.37
N GLU A 197 -11.99 3.99 16.83
CA GLU A 197 -12.53 2.63 17.06
C GLU A 197 -11.97 2.05 18.36
#